data_AF-A0A7V5L307-F1
#
_entry.id   AF-A0A7V5L307-F1
#
_cell.length_a   1.000
_cell.length_b   1.000
_cell.length_c   1.000
_cell.angle_alpha   90.00
_cell.angle_beta   90.00
_cell.angle_gamma   90.00
#
_symmetry.space_group_name_H-M   'P 1'
#
loop_
_entity.id
_entity.type
_entity.pdbx_description
1 polymer ?
#
loop_
_entity_poly.entity_id
_entity_poly.type
_entity_poly.pdbx_seq_one_letter_code
_entity_poly.pdbx_strand_id
1 'polypeptide(L)' 'MEEEYEFDFDEILKEFRSGKKLTGKGGLLAPLIKQLTEAALEAEIESHIA' A
#
# COMPACT_ATOMS: atom_id res chain seq x y z
N MET A 1 2.38 -0.45 16.67
CA MET A 1 1.51 0.55 16.05
C MET A 1 1.40 0.13 14.61
N GLU A 2 0.29 -0.48 14.22
CA GLU A 2 -0.10 -0.50 12.81
C GLU A 2 -0.23 0.95 12.40
N GLU A 3 0.72 1.45 11.63
CA GLU A 3 0.54 2.73 10.98
C GLU A 3 -0.49 2.51 9.87
N GLU A 4 -1.72 2.94 10.15
CA GLU A 4 -2.76 3.11 9.14
C GLU A 4 -2.21 4.13 8.13
N TYR A 5 -1.64 3.63 7.04
CA TYR A 5 -1.06 4.45 6.00
C TYR A 5 -2.21 5.06 5.18
N GLU A 6 -2.52 6.33 5.39
CA GLU A 6 -3.51 6.99 4.54
C GLU A 6 -2.92 7.16 3.12
N PHE A 7 -3.57 6.55 2.12
CA PHE A 7 -3.12 6.64 0.74
C PHE A 7 -3.65 7.94 0.11
N ASP A 8 -2.84 9.00 0.17
CA ASP A 8 -3.17 10.29 -0.43
C ASP A 8 -2.89 10.29 -1.95
N PHE A 9 -3.96 10.29 -2.75
CA PHE A 9 -3.87 10.33 -4.21
C PHE A 9 -3.27 11.64 -4.74
N ASP A 10 -3.55 12.78 -4.11
CA ASP A 10 -3.05 14.08 -4.57
C ASP A 10 -1.54 14.20 -4.34
N GLU A 11 -1.04 13.69 -3.21
CA GLU A 11 0.40 13.60 -2.95
C GLU A 11 1.10 12.67 -3.95
N ILE A 12 0.55 11.48 -4.16
CA ILE A 12 1.08 10.49 -5.12
C ILE A 12 1.12 11.08 -6.53
N LEU A 13 0.08 11.79 -6.96
CA LEU A 13 0.04 12.44 -8.27
C LEU A 13 1.10 13.54 -8.40
N LYS A 14 1.35 14.30 -7.33
CA LYS A 14 2.40 15.32 -7.30
C LYS A 14 3.79 14.69 -7.39
N GLU A 15 4.07 13.62 -6.66
CA GLU A 15 5.34 12.91 -6.72
C GLU A 15 5.54 12.18 -8.06
N PHE A 16 4.47 11.64 -8.64
CA PHE A 16 4.55 11.02 -9.97
C PHE A 16 4.94 12.06 -11.02
N ARG A 17 4.32 13.24 -10.97
CA ARG A 17 4.66 14.38 -11.85
C ARG A 17 6.09 14.90 -11.62
N SER A 18 6.69 14.69 -10.45
CA SER A 18 8.10 15.03 -10.19
C SER A 18 9.09 13.99 -10.71
N GLY A 19 8.61 12.88 -11.30
CA GLY A 19 9.42 11.84 -11.93
C GLY A 19 9.67 10.60 -11.06
N LYS A 20 9.03 10.51 -9.88
CA LYS A 20 9.09 9.31 -9.05
C LYS A 20 8.30 8.18 -9.71
N LYS A 21 8.82 6.95 -9.62
CA LYS A 21 8.22 5.79 -10.28
C LYS A 21 7.03 5.27 -9.49
N LEU A 22 5.98 4.83 -10.19
CA LEU A 22 4.81 4.18 -9.56
C LEU A 22 5.17 2.81 -8.96
N THR A 23 6.07 2.08 -9.60
CA THR A 23 6.39 0.68 -9.29
C THR A 23 7.89 0.47 -9.05
N GLY A 24 8.23 -0.74 -8.60
CA GLY A 24 9.60 -1.12 -8.25
C GLY A 24 9.94 -0.79 -6.78
N LYS A 25 11.21 -1.01 -6.42
CA LYS A 25 11.69 -0.76 -5.06
C LYS A 25 11.54 0.72 -4.72
N GLY A 26 10.73 1.04 -3.71
CA GLY A 26 10.43 2.42 -3.31
C GLY A 26 9.49 3.16 -4.28
N GLY A 27 8.76 2.44 -5.11
CA GLY A 27 7.72 3.02 -5.97
C GLY A 27 6.55 3.56 -5.16
N LEU A 28 5.84 4.54 -5.73
CA LEU A 28 4.72 5.23 -5.09
C LEU A 28 3.59 4.29 -4.64
N LEU A 29 3.37 3.17 -5.35
CA LEU A 29 2.33 2.20 -5.02
C LEU A 29 2.77 1.15 -3.99
N ALA A 30 4.04 1.15 -3.56
CA ALA A 30 4.54 0.16 -2.61
C ALA A 30 3.77 0.13 -1.28
N PRO A 31 3.38 1.28 -0.67
CA PRO A 31 2.54 1.28 0.53
C PRO A 31 1.17 0.61 0.29
N LEU A 32 0.50 0.92 -0.83
CA LEU A 32 -0.80 0.34 -1.16
C LEU A 32 -0.73 -1.18 -1.36
N ILE A 33 0.31 -1.66 -2.05
CA ILE A 33 0.53 -3.10 -2.23
C ILE A 33 0.72 -3.78 -0.88
N LYS A 34 1.48 -3.16 0.04
CA LYS A 34 1.67 -3.68 1.39
C LYS A 34 0.34 -3.78 2.13
N GLN A 35 -0.46 -2.72 2.16
CA GLN A 35 -1.76 -2.70 2.83
C GLN A 35 -2.70 -3.78 2.30
N LEU A 36 -2.83 -3.90 0.98
CA LEU A 36 -3.67 -4.92 0.36
C LEU A 36 -3.17 -6.34 0.68
N THR A 37 -1.86 -6.54 0.76
CA THR A 37 -1.27 -7.84 1.08
C THR A 37 -1.48 -8.22 2.54
N GLU A 38 -1.35 -7.25 3.46
CA GLU A 38 -1.62 -7.44 4.89
C GLU A 38 -3.09 -7.72 5.14
N ALA A 39 -4.00 -6.94 4.54
CA ALA A 39 -5.44 -7.18 4.64
C ALA A 39 -5.85 -8.55 4.07
N ALA A 40 -5.26 -8.95 2.94
CA ALA A 40 -5.51 -10.28 2.37
C ALA A 40 -4.98 -11.40 3.27
N LEU A 41 -3.81 -11.22 3.89
CA LEU A 41 -3.24 -12.19 4.82
C LEU A 41 -4.09 -12.31 6.09
N GLU A 42 -4.57 -11.20 6.63
CA GLU A 42 -5.44 -11.19 7.80
C GLU A 42 -6.77 -11.88 7.51
N ALA A 43 -7.41 -11.56 6.38
CA ALA A 43 -8.62 -12.24 5.93
C ALA A 43 -8.42 -13.75 5.72
N GLU A 44 -7.25 -14.15 5.21
CA GLU A 44 -6.89 -15.57 5.06
C GLU A 44 -6.78 -16.26 6.44
N ILE A 45 -6.13 -15.62 7.42
CA ILE A 45 -6.01 -16.14 8.78
C ILE A 45 -7.40 -16.30 9.43
N GLU A 46 -8.26 -15.27 9.32
CA GLU A 46 -9.63 -15.33 9.83
C GLU A 46 -10.43 -16.46 9.19
N SER A 47 -10.31 -16.65 7.87
CA SER A 47 -11.02 -17.71 7.14
C SER A 47 -10.56 -19.13 7.51
N HIS A 48 -9.36 -19.31 8.06
CA HIS A 48 -8.78 -20.63 8.37
C HIS A 48 -8.73 -20.95 9.87
N ILE A 49 -8.97 -19.97 10.74
CA ILE A 49 -9.07 -20.16 12.20
C ILE A 49 -10.53 -20.31 12.67
N ALA A 50 -11.52 -19.96 11.83
CA ALA A 50 -12.94 -20.17 12.08
C ALA A 50 -13.41 -21.64 12.00
#